data_AF-A0A9E0LUE5-F1
#
_entry.id   AF-A0A9E0LUE5-F1
#
_cell.length_a   1.000
_cell.length_b   1.000
_cell.length_c   1.000
_cell.angle_alpha   90.00
_cell.angle_beta   90.00
_cell.angle_gamma   90.00
#
_symmetry.space_group_name_H-M   'P 1'
#
loop_
_entity.id
_entity.type
_entity.pdbx_description
1 polymer ?
#
loop_
_entity_poly.entity_id
_entity_poly.type
_entity_poly.pdbx_seq_one_letter_code
_entity_poly.pdbx_strand_id
1 'polypeptide(L)' 'MKQLIVIVLVLAGLYFMFDHTDPLPLNHEAIGLGVNHMAHSLFGIILLVVAGFVWWKSRKEKKQV' A
#
# COMPACT_ATOMS: atom_id res chain seq x y z
N MET A 1 -8.88 8.10 -13.37
CA MET A 1 -8.96 8.20 -11.89
C MET A 1 -8.80 6.83 -11.20
N LYS A 2 -9.60 5.80 -11.50
CA LYS A 2 -9.49 4.46 -10.86
C LYS A 2 -8.11 3.80 -11.00
N GLN A 3 -7.45 3.93 -12.16
CA GLN A 3 -6.08 3.42 -12.36
C GLN A 3 -5.03 4.16 -11.52
N LEU A 4 -5.16 5.48 -11.38
CA LEU A 4 -4.28 6.30 -10.53
C LEU A 4 -4.39 5.87 -9.06
N ILE A 5 -5.62 5.61 -8.57
CA ILE A 5 -5.84 5.09 -7.21
C ILE A 5 -5.13 3.75 -7.02
N VAL A 6 -5.28 2.83 -7.96
CA VAL A 6 -4.60 1.52 -7.89
C VAL A 6 -3.08 1.69 -7.86
N ILE A 7 -2.52 2.56 -8.71
CA ILE A 7 -1.07 2.82 -8.75
C ILE A 7 -0.58 3.39 -7.40
N VAL A 8 -1.28 4.39 -6.86
CA VAL A 8 -0.93 4.99 -5.56
C VAL A 8 -0.99 3.96 -4.44
N LEU A 9 -2.04 3.12 -4.39
CA LEU A 9 -2.16 2.06 -3.39
C LEU A 9 -1.06 1.00 -3.51
N VAL A 10 -0.66 0.64 -4.74
CA VAL A 10 0.44 -0.31 -4.96
C VAL A 10 1.76 0.28 -4.51
N LEU A 11 2.08 1.51 -4.91
CA LEU A 11 3.33 2.17 -4.53
C LEU A 11 3.42 2.37 -3.01
N ALA A 12 2.33 2.80 -2.38
CA ALA A 12 2.25 2.92 -0.92
C ALA A 12 2.36 1.55 -0.24
N GLY A 13 1.65 0.53 -0.73
CA GLY A 13 1.71 -0.82 -0.18
C GLY A 13 3.12 -1.41 -0.23
N LEU A 14 3.81 -1.25 -1.36
CA LEU A 14 5.21 -1.66 -1.52
C LEU A 14 6.13 -0.86 -0.60
N TYR A 15 5.95 0.46 -0.51
CA TYR A 15 6.72 1.33 0.36
C TYR A 15 6.69 0.85 1.82
N PHE A 16 5.50 0.49 2.32
CA PHE A 16 5.34 -0.04 3.67
C PHE A 16 5.89 -1.47 3.85
N MET A 17 6.12 -2.23 2.78
CA MET A 17 6.78 -3.53 2.87
C MET A 17 8.30 -3.45 2.93
N PHE A 18 8.90 -2.37 2.43
CA PHE A 18 10.34 -2.17 2.51
C PHE A 18 10.72 -1.58 3.85
N ASP A 19 11.73 -2.19 4.48
CA ASP A 19 12.33 -1.61 5.67
C ASP A 19 13.05 -0.31 5.28
N HIS A 20 12.70 0.77 5.96
CA HIS A 20 13.21 2.10 5.66
C HIS A 20 13.43 2.86 6.96
N THR A 21 14.59 3.51 7.03
CA THR A 21 15.03 4.37 8.13
C THR A 21 15.17 5.81 7.63
N ASP A 22 15.56 6.73 8.51
CA ASP A 22 15.85 8.11 8.11
C ASP A 22 16.80 8.16 6.89
N PRO A 23 16.52 9.03 5.89
CA PRO A 23 15.60 10.16 5.89
C PRO A 23 14.23 9.89 5.24
N LEU A 24 13.82 8.63 5.08
CA LEU A 24 12.57 8.28 4.39
C LEU A 24 11.34 8.56 5.28
N PRO A 25 10.28 9.21 4.78
CA PRO A 25 9.11 9.59 5.59
C PRO A 25 8.35 8.38 6.13
N LEU A 26 7.67 8.49 7.28
CA LEU A 26 6.93 7.36 7.89
C LEU A 26 7.79 6.14 8.23
N ASN A 27 9.10 6.34 8.45
CA ASN A 27 10.00 5.31 8.92
C ASN A 27 9.69 4.86 10.36
N HIS A 28 10.19 3.68 10.74
CA HIS A 28 9.91 3.04 12.02
C HIS A 28 10.27 3.88 13.27
N GLU A 29 11.26 4.76 13.15
CA GLU A 29 11.75 5.65 14.22
C GLU A 29 10.82 6.87 14.40
N ALA A 30 10.37 7.47 13.29
CA ALA A 30 9.57 8.68 13.27
C ALA A 30 8.12 8.49 13.76
N ILE A 31 7.52 7.32 13.53
CA ILE A 31 6.15 6.98 13.98
C ILE A 31 6.14 6.20 15.31
N GLY A 32 7.27 6.10 16.00
CA GLY A 32 7.36 5.50 17.34
C GLY A 32 7.00 4.02 17.39
N LEU A 33 7.08 3.33 16.25
CA LEU A 33 6.75 1.90 16.13
C LEU A 33 7.91 1.00 16.58
N GLY A 34 9.10 1.57 16.84
CA GLY A 34 10.27 0.84 17.29
C GLY A 34 10.67 -0.26 16.30
N VAL A 35 11.19 -1.39 16.79
CA VAL A 35 11.59 -2.56 15.97
C VAL A 35 10.38 -3.38 15.47
N ASN A 36 9.15 -2.87 15.63
CA ASN A 36 7.95 -3.63 15.31
C ASN A 36 7.61 -3.54 13.82
N HIS A 37 8.38 -4.25 13.00
CA HIS A 37 8.21 -4.36 11.55
C HIS A 37 6.89 -5.04 11.13
N MET A 38 6.15 -5.63 12.09
CA MET A 38 4.88 -6.29 11.83
C MET A 38 3.78 -5.29 11.45
N ALA A 39 3.78 -4.10 12.06
CA ALA A 39 2.76 -3.08 11.77
C ALA A 39 2.85 -2.61 10.31
N HIS A 40 4.05 -2.23 9.86
CA HIS A 40 4.30 -1.82 8.48
C HIS A 40 3.96 -2.91 7.47
N SER A 41 4.40 -4.14 7.72
CA SER A 41 4.08 -5.29 6.86
C SER A 41 2.57 -5.49 6.74
N LEU A 42 1.83 -5.39 7.85
CA LEU A 42 0.37 -5.52 7.86
C LEU A 42 -0.30 -4.39 7.06
N PHE A 43 0.11 -3.13 7.26
CA PHE A 43 -0.41 -2.00 6.49
C PHE A 43 -0.11 -2.13 4.99
N GLY A 44 1.11 -2.55 4.63
CA GLY A 44 1.50 -2.81 3.25
C GLY A 44 0.62 -3.87 2.60
N ILE A 45 0.39 -5.00 3.28
CA ILE A 45 -0.49 -6.08 2.81
C ILE A 45 -1.92 -5.57 2.59
N ILE A 46 -2.48 -4.82 3.55
CA ILE A 46 -3.84 -4.27 3.44
C ILE A 46 -3.97 -3.37 2.21
N LEU A 47 -3.00 -2.47 1.99
CA LEU A 47 -2.99 -1.58 0.83
C LEU A 47 -2.95 -2.36 -0.50
N LEU A 48 -2.13 -3.40 -0.59
CA LEU A 48 -2.04 -4.24 -1.79
C LEU A 48 -3.33 -5.05 -2.04
N VAL A 49 -3.94 -5.59 -0.98
CA VAL A 49 -5.24 -6.29 -1.08
C VAL A 49 -6.33 -5.35 -1.58
N VAL A 50 -6.42 -4.13 -1.02
CA VAL A 50 -7.37 -3.12 -1.47
C VAL A 50 -7.09 -2.70 -2.91
N ALA A 51 -5.83 -2.53 -3.29
CA ALA A 51 -5.46 -2.22 -4.68
C ALA A 51 -5.92 -3.31 -5.65
N GLY A 52 -5.67 -4.57 -5.31
CA GLY A 52 -6.11 -5.74 -6.10
C GLY A 52 -7.63 -5.82 -6.21
N PHE A 53 -8.34 -5.56 -5.12
CA PHE A 53 -9.81 -5.53 -5.09
C PHE A 53 -10.38 -4.42 -5.97
N VAL A 54 -9.87 -3.19 -5.84
CA VAL A 54 -10.30 -2.03 -6.64
C VAL A 54 -10.02 -2.27 -8.13
N TRP A 55 -8.85 -2.82 -8.46
CA TRP A 55 -8.50 -3.19 -9.84
C TRP A 55 -9.45 -4.25 -10.41
N TRP A 56 -9.72 -5.31 -9.65
CA TRP A 56 -10.61 -6.39 -10.07
C TRP A 56 -12.03 -5.89 -10.33
N LYS A 57 -12.58 -5.09 -9.40
CA LYS A 57 -13.90 -4.46 -9.56
C LYS A 57 -13.93 -3.58 -10.81
N SER A 58 -12.91 -2.76 -11.02
CA SER A 58 -12.82 -1.89 -12.20
C SER A 58 -12.74 -2.67 -13.52
N ARG A 59 -12.16 -3.88 -13.55
CA ARG A 59 -12.15 -4.73 -14.74
C ARG A 59 -13.52 -5.34 -15.05
N LYS A 60 -14.29 -5.70 -14.02
CA LYS A 60 -15.67 -6.20 -14.20
C LYS A 60 -16.57 -5.12 -14.78
N GLU A 61 -16.48 -3.90 -14.27
CA GLU A 61 -17.23 -2.75 -14.80
C GLU A 61 -16.90 -2.48 -16.27
N LYS A 62 -15.62 -2.52 -16.66
CA LYS A 62 -15.22 -2.36 -18.07
C LYS A 62 -15.68 -3.47 -19.00
N LYS A 63 -15.97 -4.68 -18.49
CA LYS A 63 -16.45 -5.82 -19.30
C LYS A 63 -17.97 -5.79 -19.55
N GLN A 64 -18.70 -4.95 -18.82
CA GLN A 64 -20.16 -4.87 -18.85
C GLN A 64 -20.66 -3.72 -19.75
N VAL A 65 -19.74 -2.99 -20.39
CA VAL A 65 -19.97 -1.90 -21.34
C VAL A 65 -19.39 -2.34 -22.68
#